data_AF-A0A7V8VT79-F1
#
_entry.id   AF-A0A7V8VT79-F1
#
_cell.length_a   1.000
_cell.length_b   1.000
_cell.length_c   1.000
_cell.angle_alpha   90.00
_cell.angle_beta   90.00
_cell.angle_gamma   90.00
#
_symmetry.space_group_name_H-M   'P 1'
#
loop_
_entity.id
_entity.type
_entity.pdbx_description
1 polymer ?
#
loop_
_entity_poly.entity_id
_entity_poly.type
_entity_poly.pdbx_seq_one_letter_code
_entity_poly.pdbx_strand_id
1 'polypeptide(L)'
;LVLGVKWPVFWRYLPHLPNTRFIVTLRHPYEVIASFRKHGGRLRMGLEYDTAFNRRMNAQLQRATSSLARRRVLLFDYIHERIVPFLSRPNVLAVRYERWFSEADSIRAEISAFLGVELREGLAKIRRPAPSDLSARERDLIRSECGTAAALGYTL
;
A
#
# COMPACT_ATOMS: atom_id res chain seq x y z
N LEU A 1 -21.02 5.66 -16.75
CA LEU A 1 -19.62 6.15 -16.82
C LEU A 1 -19.02 6.08 -15.42
N VAL A 2 -17.88 5.43 -15.25
CA VAL A 2 -17.18 5.35 -13.95
C VAL A 2 -15.97 6.28 -14.00
N LEU A 3 -15.86 7.19 -13.03
CA LEU A 3 -14.67 8.02 -12.83
C LEU A 3 -13.78 7.37 -11.77
N GLY A 4 -12.54 7.04 -12.14
CA GLY A 4 -11.53 6.54 -11.21
C GLY A 4 -10.57 7.65 -10.80
N VAL A 5 -10.32 7.80 -9.50
CA VAL A 5 -9.29 8.71 -8.97
C VAL A 5 -8.31 7.90 -8.12
N LYS A 6 -7.03 7.95 -8.47
CA LYS A 6 -5.97 7.35 -7.65
C LYS A 6 -5.61 8.31 -6.53
N TRP A 7 -5.92 7.94 -5.29
CA TRP A 7 -5.63 8.78 -4.13
C TRP A 7 -5.09 7.94 -2.96
N PRO A 8 -3.90 8.24 -2.41
CA PRO A 8 -3.24 7.37 -1.44
C PRO A 8 -3.84 7.43 -0.02
N VAL A 9 -4.79 8.35 0.25
CA VAL A 9 -5.33 8.59 1.60
C VAL A 9 -6.85 8.50 1.70
N PHE A 10 -7.41 7.45 1.10
CA PHE A 10 -8.86 7.27 0.98
C PHE A 10 -9.61 7.30 2.32
N TRP A 11 -8.99 6.82 3.42
CA TRP A 11 -9.62 6.76 4.75
C TRP A 11 -10.10 8.12 5.25
N ARG A 12 -9.48 9.23 4.80
CA ARG A 12 -9.92 10.59 5.14
C ARG A 12 -11.24 10.97 4.48
N TYR A 13 -11.58 10.35 3.36
CA TYR A 13 -12.77 10.66 2.56
C TYR A 13 -13.88 9.65 2.73
N LEU A 14 -13.57 8.46 3.27
CA LEU A 14 -14.56 7.40 3.51
C LEU A 14 -15.80 7.90 4.27
N PRO A 15 -15.69 8.75 5.32
CA PRO A 15 -16.87 9.29 6.00
C PRO A 15 -17.67 10.32 5.17
N HIS A 16 -17.04 10.96 4.18
CA HIS A 16 -17.62 12.05 3.39
C HIS A 16 -18.18 11.59 2.05
N LEU A 17 -17.83 10.37 1.61
CA LEU A 17 -18.19 9.82 0.30
C LEU A 17 -18.88 8.46 0.45
N PRO A 18 -20.08 8.41 1.06
CA PRO A 18 -20.75 7.14 1.39
C PRO A 18 -21.13 6.30 0.17
N ASN A 19 -21.35 6.95 -0.98
CA ASN A 19 -21.70 6.29 -2.24
C ASN A 19 -20.49 5.97 -3.12
N THR A 20 -19.27 6.29 -2.66
CA THR A 20 -18.03 5.98 -3.37
C THR A 20 -17.50 4.63 -2.96
N ARG A 21 -17.09 3.86 -3.96
CA ARG A 21 -16.41 2.57 -3.81
C ARG A 21 -14.91 2.78 -3.86
N PHE A 22 -14.19 2.25 -2.88
CA PHE A 22 -12.75 2.40 -2.73
C PHE A 22 -12.06 1.07 -3.02
N ILE A 23 -11.06 1.07 -3.89
CA ILE A 23 -10.19 -0.09 -4.13
C ILE A 23 -8.85 0.22 -3.49
N VAL A 24 -8.42 -0.65 -2.58
CA VAL A 24 -7.17 -0.53 -1.84
C VAL A 24 -6.25 -1.63 -2.28
N THR A 25 -5.18 -1.27 -2.98
CA THR A 25 -4.16 -2.24 -3.38
C THR A 25 -3.20 -2.50 -2.22
N LEU A 26 -3.16 -3.75 -1.75
CA LEU A 26 -2.24 -4.22 -0.73
C LEU A 26 -1.09 -4.97 -1.39
N ARG A 27 0.10 -4.91 -0.78
CA ARG A 27 1.29 -5.59 -1.29
C ARG A 27 2.16 -6.04 -0.13
N HIS A 28 2.87 -7.14 -0.33
CA HIS A 28 3.73 -7.74 0.67
C HIS A 28 4.73 -6.71 1.26
N PRO A 29 4.88 -6.61 2.60
CA PRO A 29 5.72 -5.59 3.23
C PRO A 29 7.17 -5.60 2.74
N TYR A 30 7.78 -6.77 2.57
CA TYR A 30 9.11 -6.90 1.93
C TYR A 30 9.21 -6.20 0.58
N GLU A 31 8.20 -6.34 -0.28
CA GLU A 31 8.24 -5.74 -1.61
C GLU A 31 8.07 -4.23 -1.55
N VAL A 32 7.15 -3.73 -0.71
CA VAL A 32 6.91 -2.29 -0.57
C VAL A 32 8.11 -1.59 0.05
N ILE A 33 8.65 -2.12 1.16
CA ILE A 33 9.80 -1.53 1.86
C ILE A 33 11.06 -1.58 0.98
N ALA A 34 11.26 -2.66 0.22
CA ALA A 34 12.32 -2.72 -0.79
C ALA A 34 12.11 -1.67 -1.90
N SER A 35 10.87 -1.45 -2.33
CA SER A 35 10.55 -0.45 -3.34
C SER A 35 10.87 0.98 -2.90
N PHE A 36 10.67 1.31 -1.62
CA PHE A 36 11.03 2.62 -1.07
C PHE A 36 12.53 2.89 -1.23
N ARG A 37 13.37 1.88 -0.99
CA ARG A 37 14.82 1.95 -1.18
C ARG A 37 15.17 2.26 -2.65
N LYS A 38 14.47 1.64 -3.60
CA LYS A 38 14.74 1.74 -5.05
C LYS A 38 14.26 3.05 -5.69
N HIS A 39 13.14 3.61 -5.24
CA HIS A 39 12.52 4.80 -5.85
C HIS A 39 13.34 6.10 -5.71
N GLY A 40 14.41 6.10 -4.92
CA GLY A 40 15.26 7.28 -4.72
C GLY A 40 14.60 8.38 -3.86
N GLY A 41 15.18 9.59 -3.89
CA GLY A 41 14.59 10.78 -3.26
C GLY A 41 14.37 10.69 -1.74
N ARG A 42 13.18 11.09 -1.28
CA ARG A 42 12.78 11.04 0.13
C ARG A 42 12.31 9.66 0.56
N LEU A 43 11.72 8.88 -0.36
CA LEU A 43 11.25 7.52 -0.09
C LEU A 43 12.39 6.59 0.32
N ARG A 44 13.57 6.69 -0.31
CA ARG A 44 14.76 5.93 0.13
C ARG A 44 15.17 6.24 1.57
N MET A 45 14.83 7.43 2.07
CA MET A 45 15.12 7.86 3.44
C MET A 45 14.01 7.47 4.43
N GLY A 46 12.96 6.77 3.98
CA GLY A 46 11.78 6.45 4.79
C GLY A 46 10.90 7.67 5.03
N LEU A 47 10.78 8.57 4.04
CA LEU A 47 9.97 9.78 4.12
C LEU A 47 9.14 9.95 2.85
N GLU A 48 7.96 10.53 2.98
CA GLU A 48 7.16 10.94 1.84
C GLU A 48 7.64 12.28 1.25
N TYR A 49 7.11 12.63 0.08
CA TYR A 49 7.30 13.94 -0.53
C TYR A 49 6.96 15.07 0.45
N ASP A 50 7.74 16.15 0.40
CA ASP A 50 7.52 17.30 1.28
C ASP A 50 6.33 18.12 0.82
N THR A 51 5.15 17.69 1.24
CA THR A 51 3.89 18.40 1.08
C THR A 51 3.39 18.81 2.46
N ALA A 52 2.55 19.84 2.53
CA ALA A 52 1.92 20.26 3.78
C ALA A 52 1.22 19.09 4.51
N PHE A 53 0.64 18.17 3.73
CA PHE A 53 0.01 16.96 4.24
C PHE A 53 1.02 15.99 4.92
N ASN A 54 2.19 15.78 4.33
CA ASN A 54 3.17 14.80 4.80
C ASN A 54 4.12 15.33 5.88
N ARG A 55 4.25 16.66 6.06
CA ARG A 55 5.23 17.27 6.98
C ARG A 55 5.15 16.72 8.40
N ARG A 56 3.93 16.59 8.96
CA ARG A 56 3.75 16.06 10.32
C ARG A 56 4.23 14.62 10.44
N MET A 57 3.86 13.77 9.49
CA MET A 57 4.33 12.38 9.44
C MET A 57 5.85 12.31 9.30
N ASN A 58 6.41 13.06 8.35
CA ASN A 58 7.85 13.10 8.11
C ASN A 58 8.63 13.52 9.37
N ALA A 59 8.16 14.56 10.08
CA ALA A 59 8.79 15.00 11.33
C ALA A 59 8.67 13.96 12.46
N GLN A 60 7.57 13.20 12.51
CA GLN A 60 7.43 12.07 13.45
C GLN A 60 8.43 10.95 13.12
N LEU A 61 8.51 10.54 11.86
CA LEU A 61 9.42 9.49 11.39
C LEU A 61 10.90 9.86 11.58
N GLN A 62 11.26 11.13 11.38
CA GLN A 62 12.61 11.62 11.65
C GLN A 62 12.97 11.61 13.13
N ARG A 63 12.03 11.96 14.02
CA ARG A 63 12.24 11.92 15.47
C ARG A 63 12.27 10.49 16.03
N ALA A 64 11.53 9.57 15.43
CA ALA A 64 11.45 8.18 15.90
C ALA A 64 12.78 7.42 15.72
N THR A 65 13.55 7.73 14.68
CA THR A 65 14.83 7.03 14.44
C THR A 65 15.74 7.78 13.47
N SER A 66 17.06 7.65 13.68
CA SER A 66 18.10 8.05 12.72
C SER A 66 18.35 6.99 11.63
N SER A 67 17.96 5.73 11.84
CA SER A 67 18.15 4.64 10.88
C SER A 67 17.19 4.73 9.70
N LEU A 68 17.73 4.87 8.49
CA LEU A 68 16.90 4.94 7.27
C LEU A 68 16.14 3.64 7.01
N ALA A 69 16.76 2.48 7.27
CA ALA A 69 16.12 1.19 7.10
C ALA A 69 14.92 1.04 8.04
N ARG A 70 15.12 1.36 9.32
CA ARG A 70 14.05 1.35 10.33
C ARG A 70 12.95 2.34 9.97
N ARG A 71 13.31 3.55 9.53
CA ARG A 71 12.33 4.56 9.12
C ARG A 71 11.45 4.11 7.96
N ARG A 72 11.98 3.32 7.01
CA ARG A 72 11.16 2.75 5.92
C ARG A 72 10.12 1.76 6.43
N VAL A 73 10.44 0.97 7.46
CA VAL A 73 9.46 0.09 8.13
C VAL A 73 8.39 0.93 8.84
N LEU A 74 8.81 1.93 9.61
CA LEU A 74 7.88 2.83 10.32
C LEU A 74 6.98 3.63 9.35
N LEU A 75 7.49 4.02 8.18
CA LEU A 75 6.68 4.66 7.14
C LEU A 75 5.61 3.70 6.62
N PHE A 76 5.98 2.44 6.36
CA PHE A 76 5.04 1.40 5.93
C PHE A 76 3.92 1.23 6.96
N ASP A 77 4.26 1.03 8.24
CA ASP A 77 3.28 0.84 9.30
C ASP A 77 2.42 2.10 9.51
N TYR A 78 3.01 3.29 9.53
CA TYR A 78 2.26 4.54 9.69
C TYR A 78 1.13 4.66 8.65
N ILE A 79 1.40 4.30 7.40
CA ILE A 79 0.40 4.33 6.33
C ILE A 79 -0.65 3.24 6.58
N HIS A 80 -0.24 2.00 6.84
CA HIS A 80 -1.16 0.87 6.90
C HIS A 80 -1.99 0.80 8.18
N GLU A 81 -1.50 1.31 9.32
CA GLU A 81 -2.28 1.49 10.56
C GLU A 81 -3.54 2.33 10.33
N ARG A 82 -3.51 3.28 9.38
CA ARG A 82 -4.64 4.13 9.03
C ARG A 82 -5.60 3.49 8.02
N ILE A 83 -5.17 2.42 7.38
CA ILE A 83 -5.93 1.72 6.35
C ILE A 83 -6.65 0.51 6.96
N VAL A 84 -5.95 -0.27 7.79
CA VAL A 84 -6.42 -1.52 8.40
C VAL A 84 -7.84 -1.43 8.98
N PRO A 85 -8.21 -0.39 9.75
CA PRO A 85 -9.55 -0.30 10.35
C PRO A 85 -10.71 -0.23 9.34
N PHE A 86 -10.41 0.05 8.07
CA PHE A 86 -11.40 0.27 7.02
C PHE A 86 -11.49 -0.87 6.02
N LEU A 87 -10.59 -1.87 6.08
CA LEU A 87 -10.51 -2.93 5.08
C LEU A 87 -11.76 -3.83 5.04
N SER A 88 -12.54 -3.89 6.11
CA SER A 88 -13.79 -4.66 6.20
C SER A 88 -15.04 -3.84 5.85
N ARG A 89 -14.90 -2.55 5.49
CA ARG A 89 -16.06 -1.71 5.15
C ARG A 89 -16.69 -2.17 3.84
N PRO A 90 -18.02 -2.15 3.71
CA PRO A 90 -18.71 -2.68 2.53
C PRO A 90 -18.43 -1.90 1.24
N ASN A 91 -18.01 -0.63 1.35
CA ASN A 91 -17.61 0.19 0.22
C ASN A 91 -16.08 0.22 0.01
N VAL A 92 -15.34 -0.72 0.59
CA VAL A 92 -13.89 -0.89 0.43
C VAL A 92 -13.59 -2.31 -0.06
N LEU A 93 -12.84 -2.42 -1.16
CA LEU A 93 -12.32 -3.68 -1.66
C LEU A 93 -10.80 -3.70 -1.52
N ALA A 94 -10.28 -4.63 -0.73
CA ALA A 94 -8.84 -4.86 -0.59
C ALA A 94 -8.35 -5.85 -1.65
N VAL A 95 -7.42 -5.42 -2.51
CA VAL A 95 -6.89 -6.23 -3.60
C VAL A 95 -5.40 -6.49 -3.38
N ARG A 96 -5.01 -7.77 -3.27
CA ARG A 96 -3.60 -8.16 -3.21
C ARG A 96 -2.95 -7.97 -4.58
N TYR A 97 -1.91 -7.15 -4.64
CA TYR A 97 -1.17 -6.83 -5.84
C TYR A 97 -0.61 -8.09 -6.52
N GLU A 98 -0.16 -9.06 -5.73
CA GLU A 98 0.42 -10.31 -6.23
C GLU A 98 -0.58 -11.13 -7.06
N ARG A 99 -1.86 -11.13 -6.66
CA ARG A 99 -2.94 -11.85 -7.37
C ARG A 99 -3.16 -11.34 -8.79
N TRP A 100 -2.79 -10.09 -9.08
CA TRP A 100 -2.87 -9.55 -10.43
C TRP A 100 -2.01 -10.35 -11.44
N PHE A 101 -0.95 -11.02 -10.97
CA PHE A 101 -0.04 -11.77 -11.85
C PHE A 101 -0.30 -13.27 -11.92
N SER A 102 -1.10 -13.82 -11.00
CA SER A 102 -1.47 -15.25 -10.94
C SER A 102 -2.94 -15.51 -11.25
N GLU A 103 -3.81 -14.53 -10.98
CA GLU A 103 -5.28 -14.68 -10.93
C GLU A 103 -5.97 -13.44 -11.56
N ALA A 104 -5.38 -12.86 -12.62
CA ALA A 104 -5.83 -11.60 -13.20
C ALA A 104 -7.34 -11.57 -13.54
N ASP A 105 -7.85 -12.66 -14.14
CA ASP A 105 -9.25 -12.80 -14.51
C ASP A 105 -10.18 -12.80 -13.29
N SER A 106 -9.79 -13.52 -12.24
CA SER A 106 -10.54 -13.58 -10.99
C SER A 106 -10.57 -12.22 -10.30
N ILE A 107 -9.44 -11.53 -10.19
CA ILE A 107 -9.38 -10.17 -9.63
C ILE A 107 -10.22 -9.19 -10.43
N ARG A 108 -10.17 -9.26 -11.76
CA ARG A 108 -10.98 -8.39 -12.63
C ARG A 108 -12.48 -8.65 -12.44
N ALA A 109 -12.89 -9.91 -12.31
CA ALA A 109 -14.27 -10.27 -12.02
C ALA A 109 -14.71 -9.75 -10.64
N GLU A 110 -13.86 -9.90 -9.61
CA GLU A 110 -14.09 -9.40 -8.25
C GLU A 110 -14.26 -7.88 -8.23
N ILE A 111 -13.37 -7.14 -8.90
CA ILE A 111 -13.47 -5.68 -9.02
C ILE A 111 -14.72 -5.29 -9.82
N SER A 112 -15.04 -6.00 -10.90
CA SER A 112 -16.23 -5.73 -11.71
C SER A 112 -17.51 -5.87 -10.88
N ALA A 113 -17.63 -6.96 -10.12
CA ALA A 113 -18.75 -7.21 -9.23
C ALA A 113 -18.84 -6.13 -8.14
N PHE A 114 -17.71 -5.80 -7.51
CA PHE A 114 -17.66 -4.75 -6.49
C PHE A 114 -18.06 -3.39 -7.06
N LEU A 115 -17.57 -3.01 -8.25
CA LEU A 115 -17.90 -1.76 -8.91
C LEU A 115 -19.25 -1.76 -9.62
N GLY A 116 -19.93 -2.90 -9.73
CA GLY A 116 -21.22 -3.03 -10.42
C GLY A 116 -21.15 -2.67 -11.90
N VAL A 117 -19.96 -2.80 -12.50
CA VAL A 117 -19.72 -2.52 -13.93
C VAL A 117 -18.81 -3.58 -14.50
N GLU A 118 -19.02 -3.94 -15.76
CA GLU A 118 -18.15 -4.88 -16.46
C GLU A 118 -16.80 -4.21 -16.79
N LEU A 119 -15.70 -4.70 -16.20
CA LEU A 119 -14.36 -4.28 -16.58
C LEU A 119 -13.81 -5.20 -17.67
N ARG A 120 -13.36 -4.59 -18.77
CA ARG A 120 -12.69 -5.29 -19.86
C ARG A 120 -11.17 -5.26 -19.67
N GLU A 121 -10.46 -6.05 -20.47
CA GLU A 121 -9.00 -5.93 -20.53
C GLU A 121 -8.59 -4.52 -20.95
N GLY A 122 -7.80 -3.88 -20.10
CA GLY A 122 -7.21 -2.58 -20.42
C GLY A 122 -5.97 -2.76 -21.29
N LEU A 123 -5.65 -1.72 -22.07
CA LEU A 123 -4.43 -1.69 -22.88
C LEU A 123 -3.15 -1.63 -22.01
N ALA A 124 -3.26 -1.18 -20.76
CA ALA A 124 -2.15 -1.03 -19.85
C ALA A 124 -1.74 -2.39 -19.25
N LYS A 125 -0.58 -2.89 -19.64
CA LYS A 125 0.02 -4.10 -19.04
C LYS A 125 0.90 -3.72 -17.85
N ILE A 126 0.57 -4.25 -16.67
CA ILE A 126 1.41 -4.09 -15.48
C ILE A 126 2.57 -5.09 -15.58
N ARG A 127 3.80 -4.60 -15.54
CA ARG A 127 4.99 -5.46 -15.56
C ARG A 127 5.12 -6.20 -14.22
N ARG A 128 5.40 -7.51 -14.28
CA ARG A 128 5.73 -8.29 -13.08
C ARG A 128 6.98 -7.70 -12.42
N PRO A 129 6.93 -7.38 -11.11
CA PRO A 129 8.08 -6.82 -10.42
C PRO A 129 9.21 -7.84 -10.34
N ALA A 130 10.45 -7.35 -10.28
CA ALA A 130 11.58 -8.19 -9.89
C ALA A 130 11.45 -8.58 -8.41
N PRO A 131 11.94 -9.76 -8.00
CA PRO A 131 12.02 -10.15 -6.59
C PRO A 131 12.71 -9.08 -5.73
N SER A 132 12.31 -8.99 -4.45
CA SER A 132 12.95 -8.07 -3.51
C SER A 132 14.41 -8.49 -3.26
N ASP A 133 15.32 -7.53 -3.38
CA ASP A 133 16.77 -7.64 -3.13
C ASP A 133 17.13 -7.25 -1.69
N LEU A 134 16.24 -7.54 -0.73
CA LEU A 134 16.49 -7.30 0.69
C LEU A 134 17.51 -8.30 1.24
N SER A 135 18.48 -7.79 1.98
CA SER A 135 19.41 -8.60 2.76
C SER A 135 18.71 -9.34 3.91
N ALA A 136 19.34 -10.40 4.45
CA ALA A 136 18.82 -11.12 5.61
C ALA A 136 18.55 -10.17 6.80
N ARG A 137 19.49 -9.27 7.09
CA ARG A 137 19.35 -8.25 8.14
C ARG A 137 18.15 -7.33 7.94
N GLU A 138 17.85 -6.94 6.70
CA GLU A 138 16.67 -6.11 6.42
C GLU A 138 15.36 -6.90 6.58
N ARG A 139 15.35 -8.18 6.19
CA ARG A 139 14.19 -9.05 6.43
C ARG A 139 13.94 -9.24 7.92
N ASP A 140 14.99 -9.46 8.70
CA ASP A 140 14.92 -9.58 10.17
C ASP A 140 14.34 -8.32 10.80
N LEU A 141 14.82 -7.14 10.38
CA LEU A 141 14.28 -5.86 10.83
C LEU A 141 12.80 -5.70 10.49
N ILE A 142 12.39 -6.07 9.28
CA ILE A 142 10.98 -5.98 8.89
C ILE A 142 10.13 -6.97 9.68
N ARG A 143 10.60 -8.20 9.93
CA ARG A 143 9.90 -9.18 10.77
C ARG A 143 9.71 -8.71 12.19
N SER A 144 10.75 -8.10 12.78
CA SER A 144 10.70 -7.68 14.18
C SER A 144 9.91 -6.40 14.40
N GLU A 145 9.86 -5.51 13.41
CA GLU A 145 9.29 -4.17 13.60
C GLU A 145 8.00 -3.90 12.82
N CYS A 146 7.65 -4.65 11.78
CA CYS A 146 6.44 -4.40 11.01
C CYS A 146 5.20 -4.89 11.75
N GLY A 147 4.47 -3.95 12.36
CA GLY A 147 3.27 -4.25 13.16
C GLY A 147 2.03 -4.56 12.34
N THR A 148 1.99 -4.16 11.07
CA THR A 148 0.76 -4.22 10.26
C THR A 148 0.65 -5.45 9.35
N ALA A 149 1.72 -6.22 9.15
CA ALA A 149 1.75 -7.30 8.17
C ALA A 149 0.62 -8.34 8.35
N ALA A 150 0.45 -8.84 9.57
CA ALA A 150 -0.58 -9.85 9.87
C ALA A 150 -2.00 -9.31 9.65
N ALA A 151 -2.26 -8.05 10.02
CA ALA A 151 -3.55 -7.40 9.80
C ALA A 151 -3.86 -7.17 8.31
N LEU A 152 -2.83 -7.08 7.47
CA LEU A 152 -2.96 -7.06 6.01
C LEU A 152 -3.05 -8.47 5.39
N GLY A 153 -2.96 -9.52 6.22
CA GLY A 153 -3.02 -10.92 5.82
C GLY A 153 -1.72 -11.47 5.22
N TYR A 154 -0.57 -10.86 5.52
CA TYR A 154 0.75 -11.33 5.11
C TYR A 154 1.49 -12.01 6.27
N THR A 155 2.25 -13.05 5.94
CA THR A 155 3.23 -13.68 6.84
C THR A 155 4.62 -13.19 6.43
N LEU A 156 5.46 -12.82 7.41
CA LEU A 156 6.82 -12.31 7.17
C LEU A 156 7.90 -13.36 7.42
#